data_AF-D2Z3T3-F1
#
_entry.id   AF-D2Z3T3-F1
#
_cell.length_a   1.000
_cell.length_b   1.000
_cell.length_c   1.000
_cell.angle_alpha   90.00
_cell.angle_beta   90.00
_cell.angle_gamma   90.00
#
_symmetry.space_group_name_H-M   'P 1'
#
loop_
_entity.id
_entity.type
_entity.pdbx_description
1 polymer ?
#
loop_
_entity_poly.entity_id
_entity_poly.type
_entity_poly.pdbx_seq_one_letter_code
_entity_poly.pdbx_strand_id
1 'polypeptide(L)'
;MDQVERLARAIDILVEYYPCAFSVLLGEAEPPTDDEWIEIMTRRRLYVSGAAEDPGVRIDRDPDHDGILNQTIALDEVRGVIEKAGWPAIVESARAIKTFFAEDWEIFCLHVRFVTGKTRLGGKSPLQRVADRVGMSPGTVTRKRQEIPMMIARDALKGFQIALKW
;
A
#
# COMPACT_ATOMS: atom_id res chain seq x y z
N MET A 1 -4.92 2.22 -16.99
CA MET A 1 -4.39 2.64 -15.68
C MET A 1 -3.20 3.56 -15.95
N ASP A 2 -3.33 4.83 -15.56
CA ASP A 2 -2.26 5.85 -15.68
C ASP A 2 -1.04 5.43 -14.83
N GLN A 3 0.15 5.94 -15.15
CA GLN A 3 1.38 5.69 -14.39
C GLN A 3 1.24 6.12 -12.93
N VAL A 4 0.50 7.20 -12.66
CA VAL A 4 0.18 7.64 -11.30
C VAL A 4 -0.62 6.58 -10.55
N GLU A 5 -1.66 6.03 -11.16
CA GLU A 5 -2.50 5.00 -10.52
C GLU A 5 -1.70 3.72 -10.27
N ARG A 6 -0.79 3.36 -11.19
CA ARG A 6 0.12 2.22 -11.03
C ARG A 6 1.05 2.42 -9.84
N LEU A 7 1.68 3.59 -9.73
CA LEU A 7 2.59 3.90 -8.62
C LEU A 7 1.83 3.98 -7.28
N ALA A 8 0.67 4.63 -7.26
CA ALA A 8 -0.17 4.69 -6.08
C ALA A 8 -0.57 3.29 -5.59
N ARG A 9 -0.88 2.38 -6.52
CA ARG A 9 -1.16 0.99 -6.20
C ARG A 9 0.05 0.24 -5.67
N ALA A 10 1.25 0.49 -6.20
CA ALA A 10 2.49 -0.09 -5.68
C ALA A 10 2.77 0.39 -4.24
N ILE A 11 2.60 1.69 -3.98
CA ILE A 11 2.71 2.28 -2.63
C ILE A 11 1.68 1.67 -1.70
N ASP A 12 0.44 1.49 -2.16
CA ASP A 12 -0.63 0.85 -1.38
C ASP A 12 -0.30 -0.57 -0.97
N ILE A 13 0.21 -1.36 -1.92
CA ILE A 13 0.61 -2.74 -1.67
C ILE A 13 1.78 -2.77 -0.69
N LEU A 14 2.74 -1.86 -0.82
CA LEU A 14 3.85 -1.72 0.12
C LEU A 14 3.35 -1.47 1.55
N VAL A 15 2.49 -0.47 1.76
CA VAL A 15 2.04 -0.10 3.11
C VAL A 15 1.17 -1.16 3.77
N GLU A 16 0.46 -1.97 2.98
CA GLU A 16 -0.45 -2.97 3.49
C GLU A 16 0.25 -4.29 3.86
N TYR A 17 1.32 -4.66 3.14
CA TYR A 17 1.94 -6.00 3.27
C TYR A 17 3.41 -5.98 3.68
N TYR A 18 4.12 -4.85 3.61
CA TYR A 18 5.53 -4.77 3.98
C TYR A 18 5.72 -4.33 5.43
N PRO A 19 6.55 -5.04 6.22
CA PRO A 19 6.95 -4.58 7.54
C PRO A 19 7.64 -3.21 7.45
N CYS A 20 7.35 -2.31 8.39
CA CYS A 20 8.00 -0.99 8.46
C CYS A 20 7.84 -0.11 7.21
N ALA A 21 6.81 -0.35 6.38
CA ALA A 21 6.58 0.38 5.14
C ALA A 21 6.59 1.91 5.26
N PHE A 22 6.13 2.47 6.39
CA PHE A 22 6.19 3.92 6.60
C PHE A 22 7.62 4.43 6.74
N SER A 23 8.50 3.72 7.44
CA SER A 23 9.91 4.09 7.56
C SER A 23 10.60 4.01 6.20
N VAL A 24 10.26 3.01 5.40
CA VAL A 24 10.74 2.86 4.01
C VAL A 24 10.28 4.01 3.12
N LEU A 25 8.98 4.35 3.15
CA LEU A 25 8.43 5.50 2.41
C LEU A 25 9.05 6.83 2.85
N LEU A 26 9.43 6.98 4.12
CA LEU A 26 10.05 8.18 4.64
C LEU A 26 11.58 8.20 4.46
N GLY A 27 12.16 7.16 3.86
CA GLY A 27 13.61 7.03 3.66
C GLY A 27 14.38 6.87 4.97
N GLU A 28 13.72 6.41 6.03
CA GLU A 28 14.32 6.01 7.31
C GLU A 28 14.84 4.57 7.26
N ALA A 29 14.39 3.79 6.28
CA ALA A 29 14.83 2.44 5.97
C ALA A 29 15.03 2.28 4.45
N GLU A 30 15.79 1.25 4.06
CA GLU A 30 16.10 0.96 2.66
C GLU A 30 14.85 0.53 1.86
N PRO A 31 14.79 0.81 0.54
CA PRO A 31 13.75 0.27 -0.33
C PRO A 31 13.72 -1.26 -0.28
N PRO A 32 12.55 -1.90 -0.47
CA PRO A 32 12.48 -3.35 -0.51
C PRO A 32 13.23 -3.88 -1.73
N THR A 33 13.94 -4.97 -1.51
CA THR A 33 14.59 -5.78 -2.54
C THR A 33 13.57 -6.49 -3.43
N ASP A 34 14.01 -7.02 -4.57
CA ASP A 34 13.14 -7.76 -5.49
C ASP A 34 12.51 -8.98 -4.80
N ASP A 35 13.27 -9.70 -3.96
CA ASP A 35 12.78 -10.85 -3.19
C ASP A 35 11.69 -10.43 -2.19
N GLU A 36 11.87 -9.29 -1.52
CA GLU A 36 10.87 -8.74 -0.60
C GLU A 36 9.60 -8.31 -1.34
N TRP A 37 9.71 -7.75 -2.54
CA TRP A 37 8.54 -7.47 -3.38
C TRP A 37 7.79 -8.73 -3.80
N ILE A 38 8.49 -9.82 -4.11
CA ILE A 38 7.86 -11.12 -4.39
C ILE A 38 7.10 -11.61 -3.16
N GLU A 39 7.67 -11.48 -1.96
CA GLU A 39 6.98 -11.84 -0.71
C GLU A 39 5.73 -11.00 -0.49
N ILE A 40 5.82 -9.67 -0.62
CA ILE A 40 4.69 -8.73 -0.50
C ILE A 40 3.55 -9.16 -1.44
N MET A 41 3.88 -9.43 -2.70
CA MET A 41 2.90 -9.82 -3.74
C MET A 41 2.30 -11.20 -3.46
N THR A 42 3.09 -12.13 -2.93
CA THR A 42 2.63 -13.47 -2.51
C THR A 42 1.66 -13.38 -1.33
N ARG A 43 1.99 -12.61 -0.28
CA ARG A 43 1.10 -12.38 0.87
C ARG A 43 -0.22 -11.77 0.44
N ARG A 44 -0.18 -10.78 -0.47
CA ARG A 44 -1.38 -10.18 -1.07
C ARG A 44 -2.23 -11.20 -1.81
N ARG A 45 -1.61 -12.08 -2.61
CA ARG A 45 -2.33 -13.15 -3.35
C ARG A 45 -3.06 -14.08 -2.38
N LEU A 46 -2.37 -14.56 -1.34
CA LEU A 46 -2.95 -15.45 -0.32
C LEU A 46 -4.11 -14.79 0.43
N TYR A 47 -3.98 -13.50 0.77
CA TYR A 47 -5.04 -12.74 1.43
C TYR A 47 -6.28 -12.58 0.52
N VAL A 48 -6.09 -12.28 -0.76
CA VAL A 48 -7.18 -12.06 -1.74
C VAL A 48 -7.87 -13.37 -2.12
N SER A 49 -7.13 -14.47 -2.28
CA SER A 49 -7.70 -15.77 -2.61
C SER A 49 -8.45 -16.43 -1.46
N GLY A 50 -8.34 -15.90 -0.23
CA GLY A 50 -8.91 -16.51 0.97
C GLY A 50 -8.23 -17.83 1.35
N ALA A 51 -7.12 -18.19 0.70
CA ALA A 51 -6.31 -19.38 0.99
C ALA A 51 -5.37 -19.16 2.18
N ALA A 52 -5.76 -18.28 3.10
CA ALA A 52 -5.10 -18.14 4.40
C ALA A 52 -5.47 -19.37 5.23
N GLU A 53 -4.57 -20.36 5.22
CA GLU A 53 -4.50 -21.49 6.15
C GLU A 53 -5.80 -22.32 6.27
N ASP A 54 -6.10 -23.12 5.24
CA ASP A 54 -6.78 -24.40 5.48
C ASP A 54 -5.70 -25.47 5.76
N PRO A 55 -5.51 -25.90 7.03
CA PRO A 55 -4.51 -26.90 7.38
C PRO A 55 -4.78 -28.30 6.78
N GLY A 56 -5.87 -28.48 6.02
CA GLY A 56 -6.24 -29.74 5.37
C GLY A 56 -5.82 -29.88 3.89
N VAL A 57 -5.37 -28.82 3.23
CA VAL A 57 -5.02 -28.90 1.79
C VAL A 57 -3.58 -29.38 1.65
N ARG A 58 -3.42 -30.67 1.32
CA ARG A 58 -2.17 -31.22 0.81
C ARG A 58 -1.73 -30.39 -0.38
N ILE A 59 -0.62 -29.67 -0.22
CA ILE A 59 0.10 -29.03 -1.32
C ILE A 59 0.62 -30.17 -2.20
N ASP A 60 -0.15 -30.51 -3.23
CA ASP A 60 0.37 -31.31 -4.33
C ASP A 60 1.44 -30.46 -5.01
N ARG A 61 2.68 -30.94 -4.97
CA ARG A 61 3.87 -30.22 -5.41
C ARG A 61 3.99 -30.28 -6.93
N ASP A 62 3.04 -29.68 -7.63
CA ASP A 62 3.31 -29.20 -8.99
C ASP A 62 3.69 -27.72 -8.88
N PRO A 63 4.81 -27.26 -9.48
CA PRO A 63 5.11 -25.84 -9.47
C PRO A 63 3.98 -25.14 -10.22
N ASP A 64 3.26 -24.26 -9.53
CA ASP A 64 2.29 -23.33 -10.13
C ASP A 64 3.08 -22.34 -11.02
N HIS A 65 3.56 -22.83 -12.17
CA HIS A 65 4.38 -22.10 -13.13
C HIS A 65 3.64 -20.86 -13.64
N ASP A 66 2.32 -20.95 -13.78
CA ASP A 66 1.45 -19.83 -14.13
C ASP A 66 1.37 -18.79 -13.00
N GLY A 67 1.30 -19.23 -11.74
CA GLY A 67 1.37 -18.36 -10.58
C GLY A 67 2.69 -17.61 -10.45
N ILE A 68 3.81 -18.31 -10.68
CA ILE A 68 5.15 -17.72 -10.66
C ILE A 68 5.31 -16.72 -11.81
N LEU A 69 4.90 -17.08 -13.03
CA LEU A 69 4.96 -16.20 -14.19
C LEU A 69 4.14 -14.92 -13.99
N ASN A 70 2.93 -15.05 -13.44
CA ASN A 70 2.08 -13.90 -13.13
C ASN A 70 2.68 -13.00 -12.04
N GLN A 71 3.41 -13.57 -11.07
CA GLN A 71 4.13 -12.77 -10.06
C GLN A 71 5.31 -12.01 -10.67
N THR A 72 6.08 -12.65 -11.56
CA THR A 72 7.19 -11.98 -12.27
C THR A 72 6.68 -10.83 -13.13
N ILE A 73 5.59 -11.03 -13.88
CA ILE A 73 4.98 -9.97 -14.68
C ILE A 73 4.52 -8.81 -13.78
N ALA A 74 3.86 -9.12 -12.66
CA ALA A 74 3.40 -8.09 -11.73
C ALA A 74 4.56 -7.36 -11.03
N LEU A 75 5.67 -8.04 -10.76
CA LEU A 75 6.90 -7.45 -10.23
C LEU A 75 7.52 -6.50 -11.25
N ASP A 76 7.66 -6.91 -12.52
CA ASP A 76 8.19 -6.08 -13.59
C ASP A 76 7.36 -4.80 -13.78
N GLU A 77 6.03 -4.90 -13.68
CA GLU A 77 5.15 -3.73 -13.74
C GLU A 77 5.35 -2.76 -12.57
N VAL A 78 5.50 -3.28 -11.35
CA VAL A 78 5.77 -2.49 -10.14
C VAL A 78 7.14 -1.84 -10.22
N ARG A 79 8.15 -2.61 -10.63
CA ARG A 79 9.52 -2.13 -10.80
C ARG A 79 9.60 -1.02 -11.85
N GLY A 80 9.01 -1.23 -13.01
CA GLY A 80 9.05 -0.25 -14.09
C GLY A 80 8.46 1.11 -13.71
N VAL A 81 7.40 1.12 -12.89
CA VAL A 81 6.82 2.39 -12.41
C VAL A 81 7.64 3.02 -11.29
N ILE A 82 8.22 2.22 -10.39
CA ILE A 82 9.09 2.70 -9.31
C ILE A 82 10.39 3.29 -9.88
N GLU A 83 11.04 2.59 -10.81
CA GLU A 83 12.26 3.06 -11.48
C GLU A 83 12.01 4.36 -12.24
N LYS A 84 10.86 4.47 -12.91
CA LYS A 84 10.48 5.69 -13.64
C LYS A 84 10.29 6.90 -12.73
N ALA A 85 9.68 6.72 -11.56
CA ALA A 85 9.56 7.80 -10.58
C ALA A 85 10.90 8.10 -9.90
N GLY A 86 11.70 7.05 -9.66
CA GLY A 86 12.89 7.10 -8.83
C GLY A 86 12.53 7.04 -7.34
N TRP A 87 13.14 6.10 -6.62
CA TRP A 87 12.90 5.96 -5.17
C TRP A 87 13.14 7.24 -4.36
N PRO A 88 14.20 8.04 -4.62
CA PRO A 88 14.39 9.30 -3.92
C PRO A 88 13.24 10.29 -4.11
N ALA A 89 12.63 10.34 -5.29
CA ALA A 89 11.48 11.21 -5.54
C ALA A 89 10.25 10.75 -4.74
N ILE A 90 10.01 9.44 -4.66
CA ILE A 90 8.93 8.86 -3.85
C ILE A 90 9.12 9.24 -2.37
N VAL A 91 10.34 9.13 -1.85
CA VAL A 91 10.68 9.50 -0.47
C VAL A 91 10.46 10.98 -0.20
N GLU A 92 10.98 11.85 -1.05
CA GLU A 92 10.79 13.30 -0.90
C GLU A 92 9.31 13.68 -0.97
N SER A 93 8.56 13.06 -1.88
CA SER A 93 7.11 13.24 -1.95
C SER A 93 6.39 12.77 -0.69
N ALA A 94 6.72 11.60 -0.15
CA ALA A 94 6.14 11.11 1.09
C ALA A 94 6.44 12.05 2.27
N ARG A 95 7.66 12.59 2.35
CA ARG A 95 8.06 13.58 3.36
C ARG A 95 7.29 14.90 3.21
N ALA A 96 7.16 15.39 1.98
CA ALA A 96 6.38 16.59 1.69
C ALA A 96 4.92 16.40 2.10
N ILE A 97 4.30 15.27 1.73
CA ILE A 97 2.92 14.96 2.12
C ILE A 97 2.78 14.83 3.63
N LYS A 98 3.67 14.13 4.33
CA LYS A 98 3.68 14.07 5.81
C LYS A 98 3.78 15.46 6.44
N THR A 99 4.51 16.38 5.82
CA THR A 99 4.73 17.73 6.34
C THR A 99 3.55 18.65 6.08
N PHE A 100 3.04 18.70 4.84
CA PHE A 100 1.96 19.61 4.44
C PHE A 100 0.55 19.09 4.75
N PHE A 101 0.38 17.78 4.84
CA PHE A 101 -0.89 17.09 5.09
C PHE A 101 -0.78 16.16 6.30
N ALA A 102 -0.23 16.67 7.41
CA ALA A 102 0.08 15.89 8.60
C ALA A 102 -1.14 15.14 9.19
N GLU A 103 -2.31 15.78 9.20
CA GLU A 103 -3.56 15.16 9.69
C GLU A 103 -3.99 14.00 8.79
N ASP A 104 -4.02 14.21 7.46
CA ASP A 104 -4.39 13.17 6.51
C ASP A 104 -3.40 12.01 6.52
N TRP A 105 -2.10 12.31 6.72
CA TRP A 105 -1.05 11.31 6.90
C TRP A 105 -1.29 10.46 8.16
N GLU A 106 -1.64 11.08 9.29
CA GLU A 106 -1.94 10.35 10.53
C GLU A 106 -3.17 9.44 10.35
N ILE A 107 -4.22 9.94 9.71
CA ILE A 107 -5.42 9.14 9.39
C ILE A 107 -5.07 7.96 8.50
N PHE A 108 -4.23 8.18 7.48
CA PHE A 108 -3.72 7.12 6.60
C PHE A 108 -2.95 6.06 7.39
N CYS A 109 -2.01 6.46 8.25
CA CYS A 109 -1.27 5.52 9.11
C CYS A 109 -2.19 4.73 10.05
N LEU A 110 -3.16 5.41 10.68
CA LEU A 110 -4.14 4.76 11.56
C LEU A 110 -5.01 3.77 10.79
N HIS A 111 -5.46 4.14 9.59
CA HIS A 111 -6.26 3.25 8.75
C HIS A 111 -5.45 2.00 8.39
N VAL A 112 -4.26 2.15 7.82
CA VAL A 112 -3.42 1.00 7.41
C VAL A 112 -3.11 0.09 8.59
N ARG A 113 -2.83 0.66 9.77
CA ARG A 113 -2.46 -0.13 10.96
C ARG A 113 -3.63 -0.88 11.60
N PHE A 114 -4.83 -0.29 11.61
CA PHE A 114 -5.94 -0.81 12.41
C PHE A 114 -7.11 -1.34 11.59
N VAL A 115 -7.20 -1.00 10.30
CA VAL A 115 -8.25 -1.46 9.39
C VAL A 115 -7.71 -2.62 8.57
N THR A 116 -7.41 -3.71 9.26
CA THR A 116 -7.07 -5.01 8.65
C THR A 116 -8.11 -6.06 9.07
N GLY A 117 -8.54 -6.90 8.12
CA GLY A 117 -9.47 -8.00 8.36
C GLY A 117 -10.95 -7.63 8.54
N LYS A 118 -11.79 -8.67 8.69
CA LYS A 118 -13.27 -8.57 8.88
C LYS A 118 -13.70 -8.61 10.35
N THR A 119 -12.76 -8.60 11.28
CA THR A 119 -13.00 -8.84 12.71
C THR A 119 -13.76 -7.67 13.33
N ARG A 120 -14.98 -7.95 13.80
CA ARG A 120 -15.79 -6.99 14.57
C ARG A 120 -15.56 -7.24 16.05
N LEU A 121 -14.73 -6.42 16.69
CA LEU A 121 -14.54 -6.41 18.14
C LEU A 121 -15.45 -5.35 18.77
N GLY A 122 -16.30 -5.74 19.72
CA GLY A 122 -17.20 -4.83 20.44
C GLY A 122 -18.34 -4.25 19.58
N GLY A 123 -18.81 -4.98 18.57
CA GLY A 123 -19.92 -4.55 17.70
C GLY A 123 -19.57 -3.47 16.66
N LYS A 124 -18.37 -2.89 16.72
CA LYS A 124 -17.88 -1.90 15.75
C LYS A 124 -16.92 -2.54 14.75
N SER A 125 -16.99 -2.11 13.50
CA SER A 125 -15.97 -2.49 12.51
C SER A 125 -14.63 -1.82 12.83
N PRO A 126 -13.49 -2.38 12.38
CA PRO A 126 -12.19 -1.73 12.52
C PRO A 126 -12.17 -0.30 11.97
N LEU A 127 -12.79 -0.10 10.80
CA LEU A 127 -12.95 1.22 10.18
C LEU A 127 -13.76 2.17 11.07
N GLN A 128 -14.85 1.70 11.68
CA GLN A 128 -15.66 2.54 12.58
C GLN A 128 -14.85 2.98 13.81
N ARG A 129 -14.00 2.11 14.36
CA ARG A 129 -13.15 2.49 15.51
C ARG A 129 -12.14 3.58 15.15
N VAL A 130 -11.54 3.50 13.95
CA VAL A 130 -10.63 4.56 13.47
C VAL A 130 -11.41 5.85 13.23
N ALA A 131 -12.57 5.77 12.58
CA ALA A 131 -13.45 6.89 12.33
C ALA A 131 -13.86 7.62 13.61
N ASP A 132 -14.28 6.87 14.63
CA ASP A 132 -14.62 7.40 15.95
C ASP A 132 -13.40 8.07 16.63
N ARG A 133 -12.21 7.47 16.50
CA ARG A 133 -10.97 7.99 17.10
C ARG A 133 -10.56 9.34 16.50
N VAL A 134 -10.74 9.54 15.21
CA VAL A 134 -10.36 10.77 14.50
C VAL A 134 -11.52 11.76 14.34
N GLY A 135 -12.71 11.42 14.87
CA GLY A 135 -13.89 12.29 14.80
C GLY A 135 -14.47 12.46 13.40
N MET A 136 -14.27 11.50 12.49
CA MET A 136 -14.72 11.57 11.10
C MET A 136 -15.68 10.44 10.74
N SER A 137 -16.35 10.55 9.58
CA SER A 137 -17.14 9.45 9.05
C SER A 137 -16.25 8.33 8.49
N PRO A 138 -16.67 7.05 8.54
CA PRO A 138 -15.94 5.94 7.92
C PRO A 138 -15.60 6.19 6.44
N GLY A 139 -16.53 6.78 5.69
CA GLY A 139 -16.32 7.13 4.27
C GLY A 139 -15.21 8.16 4.08
N THR A 140 -15.12 9.16 4.96
CA THR A 140 -14.04 10.15 4.94
C THR A 140 -12.69 9.50 5.20
N VAL A 141 -12.60 8.61 6.20
CA VAL A 141 -11.35 7.90 6.52
C VAL A 141 -10.90 7.03 5.34
N THR A 142 -11.82 6.28 4.71
CA THR A 142 -11.50 5.48 3.51
C THR A 142 -11.01 6.37 2.37
N ARG A 143 -11.68 7.51 2.13
CA ARG A 143 -11.26 8.46 1.10
C ARG A 143 -9.85 8.97 1.36
N LYS A 144 -9.58 9.46 2.58
CA LYS A 144 -8.25 9.92 3.00
C LYS A 144 -7.16 8.87 2.84
N ARG A 145 -7.45 7.61 3.15
CA ARG A 145 -6.51 6.50 2.92
C ARG A 145 -6.18 6.26 1.45
N GLN A 146 -7.11 6.53 0.53
CA GLN A 146 -6.87 6.40 -0.91
C GLN A 146 -6.18 7.64 -1.51
N GLU A 147 -6.40 8.82 -0.92
CA GLU A 147 -5.82 10.08 -1.38
C GLU A 147 -4.29 10.12 -1.20
N ILE A 148 -3.76 9.68 -0.05
CA ILE A 148 -2.33 9.81 0.27
C ILE A 148 -1.40 9.09 -0.75
N PRO A 149 -1.59 7.80 -1.08
CA PRO A 149 -0.79 7.12 -2.11
C PRO A 149 -0.87 7.82 -3.48
N MET A 150 -2.05 8.32 -3.84
CA MET A 150 -2.26 9.07 -5.08
C MET A 150 -1.51 10.39 -5.09
N MET A 151 -1.50 11.12 -3.97
CA MET A 151 -0.76 12.38 -3.84
C MET A 151 0.75 12.15 -3.96
N ILE A 152 1.28 11.13 -3.27
CA ILE A 152 2.70 10.75 -3.39
C ILE A 152 3.04 10.38 -4.83
N ALA A 153 2.21 9.55 -5.47
CA ALA A 153 2.46 9.12 -6.83
C ALA A 153 2.41 10.28 -7.85
N ARG A 154 1.48 11.22 -7.67
CA ARG A 154 1.39 12.43 -8.52
C ARG A 154 2.61 13.30 -8.33
N ASP A 155 3.01 13.54 -7.08
CA ASP A 155 4.14 14.39 -6.78
C ASP A 155 5.45 13.79 -7.32
N ALA A 156 5.68 12.50 -7.07
CA ALA A 156 6.90 11.82 -7.51
C ALA A 156 7.05 11.75 -9.04
N LEU A 157 5.95 11.60 -9.79
CA LEU A 157 5.99 11.46 -11.26
C LEU A 157 5.82 12.78 -12.01
N LYS A 158 5.12 13.77 -11.44
CA LYS A 158 4.69 14.99 -12.15
C LYS A 158 5.09 16.28 -11.43
N GLY A 159 5.58 16.20 -10.19
CA GLY A 159 5.97 17.34 -9.36
C GLY A 159 4.82 17.97 -8.55
N PHE A 160 5.21 18.67 -7.48
CA PHE A 160 4.33 19.10 -6.38
C PHE A 160 3.17 20.00 -6.80
N GLN A 161 3.39 20.84 -7.81
CA GLN A 161 2.36 21.74 -8.33
C GLN A 161 1.19 21.00 -9.00
N ILE A 162 1.41 19.78 -9.49
CA ILE A 162 0.37 18.94 -10.10
C ILE A 162 -0.30 18.06 -9.04
N ALA A 163 0.42 17.67 -7.99
CA ALA A 163 -0.13 16.88 -6.88
C ALA A 163 -1.26 17.61 -6.11
N LEU A 164 -1.20 18.95 -6.07
CA LEU A 164 -2.21 19.81 -5.42
C LEU A 164 -3.46 20.08 -6.27
N LYS A 165 -3.45 19.72 -7.56
CA LYS A 165 -4.62 19.88 -8.43
C LYS A 165 -5.52 18.66 -8.25
N TRP A 166 -6.59 18.88 -7.49
CA TRP A 166 -7.63 17.89 -7.20
C TRP A 166 -8.64 17.79 -8.34
#